data_AF-A0A2E0QPJ4-F1
#
_entry.id   AF-A0A2E0QPJ4-F1
#
_cell.length_a   1.000
_cell.length_b   1.000
_cell.length_c   1.000
_cell.angle_alpha   90.00
_cell.angle_beta   90.00
_cell.angle_gamma   90.00
#
_symmetry.space_group_name_H-M   'P 1'
#
loop_
_entity.id
_entity.type
_entity.pdbx_description
1 polymer ?
#
loop_
_entity_poly.entity_id
_entity_poly.type
_entity_poly.pdbx_seq_one_letter_code
_entity_poly.pdbx_strand_id
1 'polypeptide(L)'
;MPKYSLKVIQNLARERFRMNLNGIHGFAHWQRVHENGLYLCRHIEADSRVVECFAYLHDCCRVWDGPDPAHGPRAAKFAREIREFLHLDDHAFELLQLACRGHERGKTSDNPTIGACWDSDRLDLGRVAIKTSPKYLSTEIAKRKSVLEWAHKRSRGIDAKIKG
;
A
#
# COMPACT_ATOMS: atom_id res chain seq x y z
N MET A 1 -1.68 26.66 -7.78
CA MET A 1 -1.57 25.22 -8.11
C MET A 1 -2.36 24.44 -7.08
N PRO A 2 -3.31 23.55 -7.45
CA PRO A 2 -3.96 22.73 -6.45
C PRO A 2 -2.90 21.85 -5.81
N LYS A 3 -2.77 21.96 -4.48
CA LYS A 3 -1.89 21.09 -3.70
C LYS A 3 -2.37 19.66 -3.89
N TYR A 4 -1.42 18.74 -4.11
CA TYR A 4 -1.64 17.32 -3.89
C TYR A 4 -2.49 17.13 -2.63
N SER A 5 -3.70 16.60 -2.80
CA SER A 5 -4.64 16.39 -1.71
C SER A 5 -4.90 14.91 -1.62
N LEU A 6 -4.20 14.27 -0.69
CA LEU A 6 -4.43 12.86 -0.35
C LEU A 6 -5.92 12.58 -0.08
N LYS A 7 -6.67 13.58 0.41
CA LYS A 7 -8.12 13.52 0.61
C LYS A 7 -8.91 13.33 -0.70
N VAL A 8 -8.47 13.92 -1.81
CA VAL A 8 -9.09 13.68 -3.13
C VAL A 8 -8.88 12.23 -3.57
N ILE A 9 -7.65 11.72 -3.44
CA ILE A 9 -7.34 10.32 -3.76
C ILE A 9 -8.16 9.36 -2.91
N GLN A 10 -8.24 9.61 -1.59
CA GLN A 10 -9.07 8.83 -0.67
C GLN A 10 -10.55 8.83 -1.07
N ASN A 11 -11.10 9.99 -1.44
CA ASN A 11 -12.50 10.08 -1.87
C ASN A 11 -12.76 9.29 -3.15
N LEU A 12 -11.91 9.46 -4.17
CA LEU A 12 -12.00 8.73 -5.43
C LEU A 12 -11.87 7.21 -5.21
N ALA A 13 -10.95 6.78 -4.35
CA ALA A 13 -10.79 5.37 -3.98
C ALA A 13 -12.04 4.82 -3.28
N ARG A 14 -12.63 5.57 -2.34
CA ARG A 14 -13.85 5.18 -1.63
C ARG A 14 -15.06 5.09 -2.54
N GLU A 15 -15.19 6.01 -3.50
CA GLU A 15 -16.25 5.97 -4.51
C GLU A 15 -16.08 4.78 -5.48
N ARG A 16 -14.84 4.42 -5.78
CA ARG A 16 -14.51 3.27 -6.64
C ARG A 16 -14.78 1.94 -5.96
N PHE A 17 -14.52 1.84 -4.65
CA PHE A 17 -14.60 0.61 -3.90
C PHE A 17 -16.04 0.13 -3.74
N ARG A 18 -16.29 -1.11 -4.16
CA ARG A 18 -17.64 -1.70 -4.17
C ARG A 18 -17.89 -2.68 -3.03
N MET A 19 -16.88 -2.91 -2.19
CA MET A 19 -16.97 -3.80 -1.03
C MET A 19 -17.20 -3.01 0.26
N ASN A 20 -17.27 -3.72 1.39
CA ASN A 20 -17.45 -3.08 2.69
C ASN A 20 -16.21 -2.26 3.08
N LEU A 21 -16.34 -0.94 3.15
CA LEU A 21 -15.26 -0.03 3.58
C LEU A 21 -14.77 -0.29 5.01
N ASN A 22 -15.58 -0.95 5.85
CA ASN A 22 -15.21 -1.37 7.20
C ASN A 22 -14.74 -2.84 7.25
N GLY A 23 -14.59 -3.49 6.09
CA GLY A 23 -14.12 -4.87 5.97
C GLY A 23 -12.59 -5.00 6.04
N ILE A 24 -12.12 -6.24 5.87
CA ILE A 24 -10.69 -6.61 6.02
C ILE A 24 -9.76 -5.98 4.98
N HIS A 25 -10.29 -5.59 3.82
CA HIS A 25 -9.58 -4.85 2.75
C HIS A 25 -10.10 -3.41 2.61
N GLY A 26 -10.78 -2.90 3.64
CA GLY A 26 -11.41 -1.58 3.67
C GLY A 26 -10.46 -0.45 4.07
N PHE A 27 -11.03 0.71 4.37
CA PHE A 27 -10.29 1.96 4.57
C PHE A 27 -9.25 1.88 5.69
N ALA A 28 -9.53 1.17 6.78
CA ALA A 28 -8.59 1.00 7.88
C ALA A 28 -7.33 0.24 7.46
N HIS A 29 -7.45 -0.72 6.52
CA HIS A 29 -6.29 -1.39 5.93
C HIS A 29 -5.46 -0.39 5.13
N TRP A 30 -6.08 0.38 4.23
CA TRP A 30 -5.37 1.38 3.40
C TRP A 30 -4.63 2.42 4.24
N GLN A 31 -5.22 2.88 5.35
CA GLN A 31 -4.56 3.78 6.30
C GLN A 31 -3.32 3.14 6.93
N ARG A 32 -3.39 1.86 7.34
CA ARG A 32 -2.22 1.17 7.90
C ARG A 32 -1.13 0.97 6.84
N VAL A 33 -1.49 0.66 5.59
CA VAL A 33 -0.56 0.61 4.45
C VAL A 33 0.11 1.97 4.25
N HIS A 34 -0.63 3.06 4.29
CA HIS A 34 -0.09 4.43 4.19
C HIS A 34 0.91 4.72 5.31
N GLU A 35 0.54 4.45 6.56
CA GLU A 35 1.41 4.67 7.73
C GLU A 35 2.67 3.79 7.70
N ASN A 36 2.55 2.52 7.27
CA ASN A 36 3.68 1.62 7.07
C ASN A 36 4.62 2.16 5.98
N GLY A 37 4.05 2.58 4.84
CA GLY A 37 4.80 3.11 3.71
C GLY A 37 5.57 4.38 4.06
N LEU A 38 4.93 5.33 4.74
CA LEU A 38 5.59 6.54 5.22
C LEU A 38 6.69 6.25 6.26
N TYR A 39 6.51 5.22 7.09
CA TYR A 39 7.60 4.76 7.97
C TYR A 39 8.80 4.29 7.16
N LEU A 40 8.60 3.43 6.15
CA LEU A 40 9.69 2.92 5.32
C LEU A 40 10.41 4.04 4.56
N CYS A 41 9.67 5.00 3.98
CA CYS A 41 10.23 6.12 3.23
C CYS A 41 11.14 7.04 4.07
N ARG A 42 11.06 7.02 5.40
CA ARG A 42 12.02 7.75 6.26
C ARG A 42 13.39 7.10 6.35
N HIS A 43 13.52 5.85 5.92
CA HIS A 43 14.73 5.05 6.10
C HIS A 43 15.34 4.56 4.79
N ILE A 44 14.67 4.79 3.65
CA ILE A 44 15.13 4.37 2.32
C ILE A 44 14.81 5.47 1.30
N GLU A 45 15.51 5.46 0.16
CA GLU A 45 15.30 6.40 -0.94
C GLU A 45 14.09 6.01 -1.81
N ALA A 46 12.89 6.07 -1.24
CA ALA A 46 11.63 5.82 -1.95
C ALA A 46 10.86 7.12 -2.20
N ASP A 47 10.16 7.21 -3.34
CA ASP A 47 9.26 8.32 -3.61
C ASP A 47 7.96 8.15 -2.80
N SER A 48 7.85 8.90 -1.72
CA SER A 48 6.70 8.83 -0.82
C SER A 48 5.39 9.14 -1.56
N ARG A 49 5.39 9.97 -2.60
CA ARG A 49 4.16 10.33 -3.35
C ARG A 49 3.54 9.10 -4.01
N VAL A 50 4.38 8.20 -4.54
CA VAL A 50 3.96 6.94 -5.14
C VAL A 50 3.42 5.99 -4.07
N VAL A 51 4.11 5.88 -2.94
CA VAL A 51 3.73 5.03 -1.82
C VAL A 51 2.39 5.45 -1.23
N GLU A 52 2.15 6.75 -1.10
CA GLU A 52 0.88 7.31 -0.63
C GLU A 52 -0.27 7.01 -1.61
N CYS A 53 -0.07 7.23 -2.91
CA CYS A 53 -1.04 6.86 -3.93
C CYS A 53 -1.34 5.35 -3.93
N PHE A 54 -0.30 4.52 -3.84
CA PHE A 54 -0.43 3.06 -3.80
C PHE A 54 -1.28 2.61 -2.60
N ALA A 55 -1.02 3.16 -1.41
CA ALA A 55 -1.70 2.76 -0.18
C ALA A 55 -3.22 2.84 -0.27
N TYR A 56 -3.75 3.86 -0.94
CA TYR A 56 -5.20 4.05 -1.10
C TYR A 56 -5.79 3.42 -2.37
N LEU A 57 -4.96 3.10 -3.38
CA LEU A 57 -5.46 2.63 -4.68
C LEU A 57 -5.31 1.12 -4.89
N HIS A 58 -4.31 0.46 -4.30
CA HIS A 58 -3.97 -0.93 -4.62
C HIS A 58 -5.15 -1.90 -4.49
N ASP A 59 -5.98 -1.72 -3.45
CA ASP A 59 -7.13 -2.56 -3.11
C ASP A 59 -8.50 -1.93 -3.44
N CYS A 60 -8.54 -0.67 -3.88
CA CYS A 60 -9.81 0.05 -4.09
C CYS A 60 -10.65 -0.51 -5.26
N CYS A 61 -10.08 -1.43 -6.04
CA CYS A 61 -10.73 -2.10 -7.16
C CYS A 61 -11.00 -3.59 -6.93
N ARG A 62 -10.90 -4.08 -5.69
CA ARG A 62 -11.33 -5.45 -5.34
C ARG A 62 -12.82 -5.64 -5.59
N VAL A 63 -13.20 -6.86 -5.98
CA VAL A 63 -14.60 -7.26 -6.18
C VAL A 63 -15.03 -8.38 -5.23
N TRP A 64 -14.10 -9.01 -4.52
CA TRP A 64 -14.39 -10.10 -3.60
C TRP A 64 -13.29 -10.27 -2.55
N ASP A 65 -13.61 -10.46 -1.27
CA ASP A 65 -12.64 -10.56 -0.15
C ASP A 65 -11.64 -11.73 -0.26
N GLY A 66 -12.00 -12.76 -1.03
CA GLY A 66 -11.14 -13.91 -1.32
C GLY A 66 -10.08 -13.62 -2.40
N PRO A 67 -9.57 -14.68 -3.06
CA PRO A 67 -8.67 -14.55 -4.20
C PRO A 67 -9.23 -13.68 -5.33
N ASP A 68 -8.56 -12.58 -5.64
CA ASP A 68 -8.96 -11.65 -6.70
C ASP A 68 -7.73 -11.23 -7.52
N PRO A 69 -7.12 -12.14 -8.30
CA PRO A 69 -5.81 -11.95 -8.96
C PRO A 69 -5.76 -10.84 -10.02
N ALA A 70 -6.89 -10.16 -10.26
CA ALA A 70 -7.02 -9.06 -11.21
C ALA A 70 -7.26 -7.70 -10.51
N HIS A 71 -7.32 -7.65 -9.17
CA HIS A 71 -7.54 -6.38 -8.46
C HIS A 71 -6.39 -5.39 -8.68
N GLY A 72 -5.13 -5.85 -8.63
CA GLY A 72 -3.97 -5.01 -8.94
C GLY A 72 -4.01 -4.39 -10.35
N PRO A 73 -4.23 -5.17 -11.42
CA PRO A 73 -4.48 -4.65 -12.77
C PRO A 73 -5.64 -3.65 -12.86
N ARG A 74 -6.77 -3.90 -12.16
CA ARG A 74 -7.90 -2.96 -12.13
C ARG A 74 -7.55 -1.68 -11.39
N ALA A 75 -6.82 -1.75 -10.29
CA ALA A 75 -6.31 -0.60 -9.56
C ALA A 75 -5.36 0.25 -10.42
N ALA A 76 -4.45 -0.38 -11.17
CA ALA A 76 -3.60 0.33 -12.11
C ALA A 76 -4.41 1.00 -13.24
N LYS A 77 -5.45 0.32 -13.78
CA LYS A 77 -6.35 0.95 -14.76
C LYS A 77 -7.04 2.17 -14.15
N PHE A 78 -7.58 2.05 -12.95
CA PHE A 78 -8.25 3.15 -12.26
C PHE A 78 -7.30 4.32 -11.98
N ALA A 79 -6.07 4.07 -11.54
CA ALA A 79 -5.05 5.11 -11.38
C ALA A 79 -4.78 5.90 -12.68
N ARG A 80 -4.92 5.27 -13.86
CA ARG A 80 -4.85 5.97 -15.16
C ARG A 80 -6.07 6.86 -15.41
N GLU A 81 -7.26 6.40 -15.02
CA GLU A 81 -8.50 7.17 -15.15
C GLU A 81 -8.47 8.45 -14.29
N ILE A 82 -7.84 8.40 -13.12
CA ILE A 82 -7.73 9.55 -12.20
C ILE A 82 -6.36 10.25 -12.26
N ARG A 83 -5.59 10.05 -13.32
CA ARG A 83 -4.18 10.47 -13.40
C ARG A 83 -3.96 11.95 -13.08
N GLU A 84 -4.85 12.83 -13.53
CA GLU A 84 -4.78 14.27 -13.30
C GLU A 84 -4.79 14.66 -11.81
N PHE A 85 -5.36 13.81 -10.94
CA PHE A 85 -5.45 14.04 -9.50
C PHE A 85 -4.25 13.52 -8.71
N LEU A 86 -3.39 12.70 -9.33
CA LEU A 86 -2.28 12.03 -8.64
C LEU A 86 -1.03 12.92 -8.53
N HIS A 87 -0.89 13.91 -9.41
CA HIS A 87 0.25 14.84 -9.45
C HIS A 87 1.63 14.14 -9.44
N LEU A 88 1.72 13.00 -10.12
CA LEU A 88 2.96 12.26 -10.35
C LEU A 88 3.52 12.60 -11.73
N ASP A 89 4.84 12.77 -11.84
CA ASP A 89 5.52 12.77 -13.13
C ASP A 89 5.40 11.39 -13.81
N ASP A 90 5.80 11.30 -15.08
CA ASP A 90 5.66 10.07 -15.86
C ASP A 90 6.35 8.88 -15.21
N HIS A 91 7.56 9.08 -14.68
CA HIS A 91 8.33 8.02 -14.04
C HIS A 91 7.66 7.53 -12.74
N ALA A 92 7.28 8.44 -11.86
CA ALA A 92 6.58 8.12 -10.62
C ALA A 92 5.23 7.44 -10.89
N PHE A 93 4.51 7.88 -11.94
CA PHE A 93 3.26 7.26 -12.34
C PHE A 93 3.47 5.83 -12.88
N GLU A 94 4.53 5.58 -13.64
CA GLU A 94 4.89 4.22 -14.07
C GLU A 94 5.19 3.30 -12.87
N LEU A 95 5.92 3.80 -11.86
CA LEU A 95 6.17 3.04 -10.63
C LEU A 95 4.86 2.70 -9.89
N LEU A 96 3.91 3.65 -9.81
CA LEU A 96 2.58 3.38 -9.24
C LEU A 96 1.84 2.28 -10.02
N GLN A 97 1.85 2.34 -11.36
CA GLN A 97 1.22 1.33 -12.21
C GLN A 97 1.82 -0.07 -11.95
N LEU A 98 3.14 -0.17 -11.89
CA LEU A 98 3.86 -1.42 -11.63
C LEU A 98 3.60 -1.95 -10.22
N ALA A 99 3.64 -1.06 -9.23
CA ALA A 99 3.37 -1.40 -7.83
C ALA A 99 1.97 -2.01 -7.68
N CYS A 100 0.93 -1.35 -8.19
CA CYS A 100 -0.45 -1.85 -8.14
C CYS A 100 -0.59 -3.22 -8.85
N ARG A 101 -0.05 -3.39 -10.05
CA ARG A 101 -0.17 -4.65 -10.82
C ARG A 101 0.51 -5.85 -10.17
N GLY A 102 1.57 -5.62 -9.39
CA GLY A 102 2.48 -6.67 -8.92
C GLY A 102 2.34 -7.07 -7.46
N HIS A 103 1.66 -6.27 -6.63
CA HIS A 103 1.79 -6.39 -5.17
C HIS A 103 1.36 -7.74 -4.58
N GLU A 104 0.30 -8.36 -5.13
CA GLU A 104 -0.24 -9.64 -4.67
C GLU A 104 0.55 -10.89 -5.12
N ARG A 105 1.60 -10.74 -5.92
CA ARG A 105 2.31 -11.87 -6.56
C ARG A 105 3.40 -12.53 -5.70
N GLY A 106 3.59 -12.07 -4.47
CA GLY A 106 4.63 -12.58 -3.56
C GLY A 106 6.07 -12.32 -4.01
N LYS A 107 6.29 -11.39 -4.96
CA LYS A 107 7.61 -10.99 -5.46
C LYS A 107 8.23 -9.87 -4.62
N THR A 108 9.55 -9.77 -4.57
CA THR A 108 10.29 -8.61 -4.06
C THR A 108 10.75 -7.70 -5.21
N SER A 109 11.16 -6.47 -4.91
CA SER A 109 11.69 -5.52 -5.89
C SER A 109 12.95 -4.84 -5.37
N ASP A 110 13.94 -4.67 -6.25
CA ASP A 110 15.14 -3.87 -5.95
C ASP A 110 14.90 -2.36 -6.15
N ASN A 111 13.78 -1.97 -6.77
CA ASN A 111 13.38 -0.57 -6.80
C ASN A 111 12.82 -0.18 -5.42
N PRO A 112 13.41 0.80 -4.71
CA PRO A 112 13.04 1.13 -3.34
C PRO A 112 11.59 1.61 -3.20
N THR A 113 11.05 2.29 -4.21
CA THR A 113 9.66 2.77 -4.22
C THR A 113 8.67 1.61 -4.37
N ILE A 114 8.88 0.73 -5.34
CA ILE A 114 8.02 -0.47 -5.51
C ILE A 114 8.15 -1.39 -4.29
N GLY A 115 9.37 -1.55 -3.77
CA GLY A 115 9.65 -2.30 -2.55
C GLY A 115 8.88 -1.75 -1.35
N ALA A 116 8.90 -0.43 -1.13
CA ALA A 116 8.12 0.22 -0.07
C ALA A 116 6.61 -0.02 -0.21
N CYS A 117 6.07 0.12 -1.43
CA CYS A 117 4.66 -0.16 -1.69
C CYS A 117 4.30 -1.58 -1.27
N TRP A 118 5.02 -2.58 -1.78
CA TRP A 118 4.70 -3.99 -1.50
C TRP A 118 4.94 -4.38 -0.04
N ASP A 119 6.01 -3.88 0.57
CA ASP A 119 6.31 -4.13 1.98
C ASP A 119 5.24 -3.50 2.88
N SER A 120 4.77 -2.29 2.54
CA SER A 120 3.76 -1.59 3.34
C SER A 120 2.43 -2.34 3.43
N ASP A 121 2.00 -2.98 2.34
CA ASP A 121 0.82 -3.86 2.31
C ASP A 121 1.09 -5.17 3.08
N ARG A 122 2.22 -5.83 2.81
CA ARG A 122 2.57 -7.12 3.43
C ARG A 122 2.80 -7.02 4.93
N LEU A 123 3.22 -5.88 5.43
CA LEU A 123 3.35 -5.60 6.86
C LEU A 123 1.98 -5.59 7.57
N ASP A 124 0.87 -5.38 6.84
CA ASP A 124 -0.49 -5.41 7.37
C ASP A 124 -1.18 -6.78 7.27
N LEU A 125 -0.48 -7.84 6.88
CA LEU A 125 -1.03 -9.19 6.71
C LEU A 125 -1.56 -9.83 8.00
N GLY A 126 -1.12 -9.37 9.17
CA GLY A 126 -1.64 -9.86 10.44
C GLY A 126 -3.15 -9.61 10.61
N ARG A 127 -3.73 -8.65 9.87
CA ARG A 127 -5.18 -8.38 9.83
C ARG A 127 -6.01 -9.57 9.35
N VAL A 128 -5.42 -10.40 8.47
CA VAL A 128 -6.02 -11.61 7.90
C VAL A 128 -5.38 -12.88 8.48
N ALA A 129 -4.86 -12.78 9.71
CA ALA A 129 -4.21 -13.88 10.44
C ALA A 129 -2.96 -14.47 9.76
N ILE A 130 -2.32 -13.74 8.84
CA ILE A 130 -1.09 -14.17 8.18
C ILE A 130 0.12 -13.52 8.87
N LYS A 131 1.11 -14.33 9.26
CA LYS A 131 2.39 -13.84 9.76
C LYS A 131 3.29 -13.45 8.59
N THR A 132 3.63 -12.17 8.48
CA THR A 132 4.56 -11.66 7.47
C THR A 132 5.91 -12.36 7.58
N SER A 133 6.40 -12.91 6.47
CA SER A 133 7.72 -13.54 6.41
C SER A 133 8.73 -12.58 5.78
N PRO A 134 9.92 -12.36 6.38
CA PRO A 134 10.96 -11.48 5.83
C PRO A 134 11.38 -11.80 4.39
N LYS A 135 11.25 -13.06 3.96
CA LYS A 135 11.60 -13.50 2.60
C LYS A 135 10.72 -12.90 1.50
N TYR A 136 9.54 -12.39 1.87
CA TYR A 136 8.62 -11.69 0.97
C TYR A 136 8.70 -10.17 1.15
N LEU A 137 9.70 -9.65 1.86
CA LEU A 137 9.91 -8.22 2.00
C LEU A 137 11.12 -7.79 1.17
N SER A 138 11.02 -6.63 0.56
CA SER A 138 12.01 -6.07 -0.36
C SER A 138 13.09 -5.34 0.42
N THR A 139 12.71 -4.53 1.39
CA THR A 139 13.60 -3.59 2.09
C THR A 139 14.17 -4.19 3.38
N GLU A 140 15.45 -3.90 3.66
CA GLU A 140 16.10 -4.36 4.89
C GLU A 140 15.43 -3.79 6.15
N ILE A 141 14.86 -2.58 6.05
CA ILE A 141 14.11 -1.96 7.13
C ILE A 141 12.84 -2.77 7.46
N ALA A 142 12.04 -3.15 6.45
CA ALA A 142 10.83 -3.93 6.68
C ALA A 142 11.11 -5.32 7.28
N LYS A 143 12.29 -5.90 6.99
CA LYS A 143 12.73 -7.20 7.52
C LYS A 143 13.13 -7.17 8.99
N ARG A 144 13.35 -5.99 9.58
CA ARG A 144 13.75 -5.88 11.00
C ARG A 144 12.69 -6.46 11.91
N LYS A 145 13.11 -7.24 12.91
CA LYS A 145 12.22 -7.85 13.91
C LYS A 145 11.32 -6.81 14.59
N SER A 146 11.87 -5.64 14.95
CA SER A 146 11.11 -4.55 15.57
C SER A 146 9.99 -4.00 14.67
N VAL A 147 10.24 -3.88 13.36
CA VAL A 147 9.25 -3.40 12.38
C VAL A 147 8.15 -4.44 12.16
N LEU A 148 8.53 -5.72 12.03
CA LEU A 148 7.59 -6.83 11.90
C LEU A 148 6.66 -6.94 13.12
N GLU A 149 7.21 -6.85 14.34
CA GLU A 149 6.42 -6.90 15.57
C GLU A 149 5.50 -5.69 15.70
N TRP A 150 5.98 -4.50 15.37
CA TRP A 150 5.21 -3.27 15.37
C TRP A 150 4.02 -3.33 14.40
N ALA A 151 4.28 -3.69 13.14
CA ALA A 151 3.24 -3.77 12.12
C ALA A 151 2.24 -4.89 12.41
N HIS A 152 2.70 -6.05 12.89
CA HIS A 152 1.81 -7.15 13.26
C HIS A 152 0.82 -6.74 14.37
N LYS A 153 1.29 -6.06 15.42
CA LYS A 153 0.40 -5.55 16.48
C LYS A 153 -0.64 -4.57 15.94
N ARG A 154 -0.23 -3.59 15.14
CA ARG A 154 -1.13 -2.59 14.53
C ARG A 154 -2.15 -3.22 13.58
N SER A 155 -1.75 -4.20 12.79
CA SER A 155 -2.66 -4.93 11.88
C SER A 155 -3.79 -5.66 12.61
N ARG A 156 -3.61 -5.94 13.91
CA ARG A 156 -4.57 -6.59 14.80
C ARG A 156 -5.33 -5.62 15.71
N GLY A 157 -5.22 -4.31 15.46
CA GLY A 157 -5.89 -3.26 16.25
C GLY A 157 -5.23 -2.95 17.59
N ILE A 158 -3.99 -3.39 17.81
CA ILE A 158 -3.22 -3.03 19.02
C ILE A 158 -2.45 -1.75 18.73
N ASP A 159 -2.70 -0.70 19.52
CA ASP A 159 -1.90 0.53 19.46
C ASP A 159 -0.46 0.21 19.92
N ALA A 160 0.48 0.29 18.99
CA ALA A 160 1.88 -0.03 19.20
C ALA A 160 2.76 1.08 18.66
N LYS A 161 3.62 1.62 19.53
CA LYS A 161 4.68 2.55 19.13
C LYS A 161 5.89 1.77 18.65
N ILE A 162 6.47 2.19 17.52
CA ILE A 162 7.75 1.64 17.08
C ILE A 162 8.84 2.18 18.00
N LYS A 163 9.57 1.29 18.67
CA LYS A 163 10.78 1.68 19.39
C LYS A 163 11.84 1.94 18.33
N GLY A 164 12.34 3.18 18.29
CA GLY A 164 13.38 3.64 17.36
C GLY A 164 14.65 2.82 17.48
#